data_AF-A0A918TZA9-F1
#
_entry.id   AF-A0A918TZA9-F1
#
_cell.length_a   1.000
_cell.length_b   1.000
_cell.length_c   1.000
_cell.angle_alpha   90.00
_cell.angle_beta   90.00
_cell.angle_gamma   90.00
#
_symmetry.space_group_name_H-M   'P 1'
#
loop_
_entity.id
_entity.type
_entity.pdbx_description
1 polymer ?
#
loop_
_entity_poly.entity_id
_entity_poly.type
_entity_poly.pdbx_seq_one_letter_code
_entity_poly.pdbx_strand_id
1 'polypeptide(L)'
;MLGRSAPSLTHGCAKPQVRADLDNQAVGKAAREVLFRLRLMHPELTVVWADSAYAGGLVDWARSFLKLTVKTVGRPKNTPGFVILPRRWVVERSIAWIMQARRNARDYERLPQHSEALITWAAITLMTRRLTRPGGAVAR
;
A
#
# COMPACT_ATOMS: atom_id res chain seq x y z
N MET A 1 35.44 18.12 49.79
CA MET A 1 34.83 16.79 49.96
C MET A 1 33.43 16.79 49.33
N LEU A 2 33.34 16.14 48.17
CA LEU A 2 32.16 15.57 47.47
C LEU A 2 30.88 16.40 47.37
N GLY A 3 30.78 17.18 46.28
CA GLY A 3 29.51 17.63 45.71
C GLY A 3 28.75 16.42 45.14
N ARG A 4 27.49 16.24 45.57
CA ARG A 4 26.59 15.20 45.06
C ARG A 4 26.01 15.66 43.71
N SER A 5 26.41 15.02 42.63
CA SER A 5 25.77 15.09 41.32
C SER A 5 24.47 14.27 41.33
N ALA A 6 23.34 14.91 41.00
CA ALA A 6 22.08 14.23 40.75
C ALA A 6 22.11 13.53 39.37
N PRO A 7 21.59 12.30 39.22
CA PRO A 7 21.42 11.68 37.91
C PRO A 7 20.14 12.22 37.23
N SER A 8 20.31 12.82 36.06
CA SER A 8 19.20 13.21 35.18
C SER A 8 18.54 11.98 34.56
N LEU A 9 17.31 11.69 34.99
CA LEU A 9 16.45 10.71 34.34
C LEU A 9 15.94 11.28 33.02
N THR A 10 16.64 11.01 31.92
CA THR A 10 16.03 11.07 30.59
C THR A 10 15.12 9.85 30.45
N HIS A 11 13.84 10.01 30.79
CA HIS A 11 12.81 9.06 30.38
C HIS A 11 12.67 9.11 28.86
N GLY A 12 13.53 8.38 28.16
CA GLY A 12 13.32 8.01 26.78
C GLY A 12 12.03 7.21 26.70
N CYS A 13 10.99 7.83 26.15
CA CYS A 13 9.75 7.18 25.76
C CYS A 13 10.05 6.22 24.58
N ALA A 14 10.66 5.07 24.89
CA ALA A 14 10.76 3.97 23.95
C ALA A 14 9.34 3.41 23.78
N LYS A 15 8.70 3.74 22.66
CA LYS A 15 7.43 3.11 22.31
C LYS A 15 7.64 1.59 22.26
N PRO A 16 6.81 0.79 22.95
CA PRO A 16 7.02 -0.65 22.99
C PRO A 16 6.80 -1.25 21.60
N GLN A 17 7.89 -1.78 21.02
CA GLN A 17 7.94 -2.45 19.72
C GLN A 17 6.83 -3.51 19.55
N VAL A 18 6.51 -4.21 20.64
CA VAL A 18 5.52 -5.31 20.71
C VAL A 18 4.12 -4.88 20.27
N ARG A 19 3.71 -3.62 20.48
CA ARG A 19 2.38 -3.16 20.08
C ARG A 19 2.27 -2.93 18.57
N ALA A 20 3.36 -2.51 17.93
CA ALA A 20 3.43 -2.39 16.47
C ALA A 20 3.46 -3.76 15.78
N ASP A 21 4.06 -4.77 16.42
CA ASP A 21 4.14 -6.13 15.87
C ASP A 21 2.77 -6.83 15.81
N LEU A 22 1.88 -6.57 16.78
CA LEU A 22 0.51 -7.13 16.80
C LEU A 22 -0.39 -6.52 15.72
N ASP A 23 -0.32 -5.20 15.52
CA ASP A 23 -1.05 -4.51 14.44
C ASP A 23 -0.55 -4.98 13.06
N ASN A 24 0.75 -5.26 12.92
CA ASN A 24 1.35 -5.68 11.65
C ASN A 24 1.05 -7.15 11.30
N GLN A 25 0.79 -8.02 12.29
CA GLN A 25 0.39 -9.41 12.04
C GLN A 25 -0.99 -9.52 11.36
N ALA A 26 -1.95 -8.66 11.74
CA ALA A 26 -3.27 -8.63 11.11
C ALA A 26 -3.19 -8.14 9.65
N VAL A 27 -2.43 -7.07 9.42
CA VAL A 27 -2.13 -6.54 8.08
C VAL A 27 -1.42 -7.58 7.21
N GLY A 28 -0.48 -8.34 7.79
CA GLY A 28 0.22 -9.42 7.11
C GLY A 28 -0.71 -10.55 6.64
N LYS A 29 -1.71 -10.93 7.43
CA LYS A 29 -2.70 -11.96 7.05
C LYS A 29 -3.55 -11.53 5.86
N ALA A 30 -4.09 -10.31 5.92
CA ALA A 30 -4.87 -9.75 4.81
C ALA A 30 -4.04 -9.63 3.53
N ALA A 31 -2.79 -9.17 3.63
CA ALA A 31 -1.90 -9.06 2.48
C ALA A 31 -1.57 -10.42 1.84
N ARG A 32 -1.42 -11.48 2.64
CA ARG A 32 -1.24 -12.85 2.12
C ARG A 32 -2.44 -13.32 1.32
N GLU A 33 -3.64 -13.09 1.83
CA GLU A 33 -4.89 -13.46 1.14
C GLU A 33 -5.02 -12.74 -0.21
N VAL A 34 -4.74 -11.44 -0.24
CA VAL A 34 -4.77 -10.64 -1.47
C VAL A 34 -3.76 -11.15 -2.49
N LEU A 35 -2.51 -11.42 -2.07
CA LEU A 35 -1.47 -11.94 -2.97
C LEU A 35 -1.80 -13.35 -3.48
N PHE A 36 -2.41 -14.19 -2.64
CA PHE A 36 -2.86 -15.53 -3.02
C PHE A 36 -3.94 -15.45 -4.11
N ARG A 37 -5.00 -14.65 -3.88
CA ARG A 37 -6.06 -14.44 -4.88
C ARG A 37 -5.53 -13.83 -6.17
N LEU A 38 -4.61 -12.87 -6.06
CA LEU A 38 -3.97 -12.25 -7.23
C LEU A 38 -3.21 -13.28 -8.06
N ARG A 39 -2.49 -14.21 -7.41
CA ARG A 39 -1.76 -15.27 -8.12
C ARG A 39 -2.70 -16.26 -8.81
N LEU A 40 -3.86 -16.56 -8.21
CA LEU A 40 -4.88 -17.43 -8.79
C LEU A 40 -5.55 -16.80 -10.03
N MET A 41 -5.89 -15.51 -9.96
CA MET A 41 -6.59 -14.83 -11.05
C MET A 41 -5.65 -14.36 -12.17
N HIS A 42 -4.40 -14.05 -11.84
CA HIS A 42 -3.43 -13.47 -12.78
C HIS A 42 -2.04 -14.14 -12.64
N PRO A 43 -1.87 -15.36 -13.19
CA PRO A 43 -0.61 -16.10 -13.08
C PRO A 43 0.55 -15.45 -13.85
N GLU A 44 0.28 -14.52 -14.76
CA GLU A 44 1.30 -13.80 -15.52
C GLU A 44 2.01 -12.72 -14.69
N LEU A 45 1.38 -12.23 -13.61
CA LEU A 45 1.98 -11.23 -12.75
C LEU A 45 3.17 -11.84 -12.01
N THR A 46 4.35 -11.28 -12.24
CA THR A 46 5.62 -11.74 -11.65
C THR A 46 6.18 -10.76 -10.61
N VAL A 47 5.84 -9.47 -10.74
CA VAL A 47 6.37 -8.40 -9.90
C VAL A 47 5.24 -7.60 -9.28
N VAL A 48 5.29 -7.42 -7.96
CA VAL A 48 4.35 -6.60 -7.18
C VAL A 48 5.15 -5.52 -6.45
N TRP A 49 4.65 -4.29 -6.41
CA TRP A 49 5.26 -3.20 -5.66
C TRP A 49 4.50 -2.97 -4.35
N ALA A 50 5.21 -2.77 -3.26
CA ALA A 50 4.63 -2.54 -1.93
C ALA A 50 5.37 -1.43 -1.18
N ASP A 51 4.74 -0.86 -0.16
CA ASP A 51 5.39 0.06 0.78
C ASP A 51 6.35 -0.71 1.70
N SER A 52 7.35 -0.01 2.21
CA SER A 52 8.27 -0.47 3.26
C SER A 52 7.59 -1.05 4.51
N ALA A 53 6.35 -0.64 4.82
CA ALA A 53 5.57 -1.22 5.92
C ALA A 53 5.30 -2.74 5.74
N TYR A 54 5.30 -3.22 4.48
CA TYR A 54 5.10 -4.63 4.14
C TYR A 54 6.42 -5.41 4.01
N ALA A 55 7.55 -4.80 4.36
CA ALA A 55 8.84 -5.49 4.36
C ALA A 55 8.90 -6.57 5.44
N GLY A 56 9.69 -7.62 5.19
CA GLY A 56 9.89 -8.75 6.11
C GLY A 56 9.15 -10.02 5.66
N GLY A 57 8.59 -10.76 6.61
CA GLY A 57 8.11 -12.14 6.39
C GLY A 57 7.01 -12.32 5.33
N LEU A 58 6.32 -11.25 4.91
CA LEU A 58 5.39 -11.30 3.76
C LEU A 58 6.14 -11.46 2.43
N VAL A 59 7.27 -10.76 2.27
CA VAL A 59 8.10 -10.80 1.04
C VAL A 59 8.71 -12.19 0.87
N ASP A 60 9.26 -12.74 1.96
CA ASP A 60 9.87 -14.07 1.95
C ASP A 60 8.84 -15.17 1.67
N TRP A 61 7.65 -15.04 2.27
CA TRP A 61 6.53 -15.95 2.01
C TRP A 61 6.05 -15.87 0.55
N ALA A 62 5.86 -14.67 0.01
CA ALA A 62 5.40 -14.48 -1.36
C ALA A 62 6.40 -15.05 -2.39
N ARG A 63 7.70 -14.90 -2.12
CA ARG A 63 8.76 -15.48 -2.94
C ARG A 63 8.76 -17.00 -2.90
N SER A 64 8.61 -17.58 -1.71
CA SER A 64 8.70 -19.03 -1.49
C SER A 64 7.46 -19.78 -1.97
N PHE A 65 6.26 -19.28 -1.66
CA PHE A 65 4.99 -19.95 -1.95
C PHE A 65 4.37 -19.55 -3.29
N LEU A 66 4.41 -18.26 -3.65
CA LEU A 66 3.71 -17.75 -4.84
C LEU A 66 4.65 -17.52 -6.04
N LYS A 67 5.97 -17.64 -5.84
CA LYS A 67 7.00 -17.27 -6.83
C LYS A 67 6.85 -15.82 -7.32
N LEU A 68 6.35 -14.94 -6.45
CA LEU A 68 6.15 -13.52 -6.74
C LEU A 68 7.30 -12.69 -6.18
N THR A 69 7.77 -11.72 -6.97
CA THR A 69 8.78 -10.75 -6.50
C THR A 69 8.08 -9.51 -5.96
N VAL A 70 8.07 -9.35 -4.64
CA VAL A 70 7.54 -8.14 -3.99
C VAL A 70 8.68 -7.13 -3.81
N LYS A 71 8.62 -6.00 -4.53
CA LYS A 71 9.56 -4.89 -4.43
C LYS A 71 9.03 -3.87 -3.43
N THR A 72 9.68 -3.76 -2.28
CA THR A 72 9.35 -2.74 -1.28
C THR A 72 10.08 -1.44 -1.58
N VAL A 73 9.33 -0.34 -1.68
CA VAL A 73 9.90 1.00 -1.85
C VAL A 73 9.85 1.70 -0.51
N GLY A 74 11.02 1.93 0.09
CA GLY A 74 11.18 2.64 1.34
C GLY A 74 11.85 3.99 1.17
N ARG A 75 11.63 4.87 2.15
CA ARG A 75 12.35 6.15 2.23
C ARG A 75 13.82 5.90 2.62
N PRO A 76 14.81 6.55 1.96
CA PRO A 76 16.19 6.49 2.39
C PRO A 76 16.35 7.11 3.80
N LYS A 77 17.13 6.45 4.67
CA LYS A 77 17.17 6.74 6.11
C LYS A 77 17.76 8.11 6.51
N ASN A 78 18.37 8.86 5.59
CA ASN A 78 19.11 10.09 5.90
C ASN A 78 18.70 11.34 5.11
N THR A 79 17.49 11.38 4.55
CA THR A 79 17.03 12.57 3.81
C THR A 79 15.99 13.33 4.63
N PRO A 80 16.29 14.55 5.13
CA PRO A 80 15.27 15.40 5.76
C PRO A 80 14.26 15.90 4.71
N GLY A 81 13.02 16.15 5.14
CA GLY A 81 11.95 16.66 4.25
C GLY A 81 11.11 15.59 3.53
N PHE A 82 10.35 15.99 2.52
CA PHE A 82 9.52 15.08 1.72
C PHE A 82 10.33 14.55 0.53
N VAL A 83 10.46 13.23 0.43
CA VAL A 83 11.14 12.57 -0.71
C VAL A 83 10.09 11.90 -1.57
N ILE A 84 10.13 12.16 -2.88
CA ILE A 84 9.25 11.50 -3.84
C ILE A 84 9.69 10.03 -3.96
N LEU A 85 8.86 9.12 -3.46
CA LEU A 85 9.09 7.69 -3.65
C LEU A 85 8.65 7.27 -5.06
N PRO A 86 9.50 6.55 -5.82
CA PRO A 86 9.12 6.08 -7.14
C PRO A 86 7.91 5.13 -7.03
N ARG A 87 6.98 5.24 -7.99
CA ARG A 87 5.77 4.39 -8.15
C ARG A 87 4.68 4.52 -7.07
N ARG A 88 4.89 5.22 -5.96
CA ARG A 88 3.85 5.43 -4.92
C ARG A 88 2.61 6.14 -5.49
N TRP A 89 2.82 7.10 -6.37
CA TRP A 89 1.73 7.83 -7.03
C TRP A 89 0.79 6.93 -7.83
N VAL A 90 1.21 5.74 -8.26
CA VAL A 90 0.39 4.84 -9.10
C VAL A 90 -0.84 4.37 -8.33
N VAL A 91 -0.64 4.03 -7.04
CA VAL A 91 -1.71 3.60 -6.14
C VAL A 91 -2.65 4.77 -5.86
N GLU A 92 -2.10 5.91 -5.47
CA GLU A 92 -2.86 7.13 -5.17
C GLU A 92 -3.67 7.60 -6.38
N ARG A 93 -3.11 7.50 -7.59
CA ARG A 93 -3.81 7.84 -8.83
C ARG A 93 -4.96 6.88 -9.12
N SER A 94 -4.77 5.59 -8.84
CA SER A 94 -5.83 4.59 -9.02
C SER A 94 -7.00 4.86 -8.07
N ILE A 95 -6.70 5.22 -6.82
CA ILE A 95 -7.69 5.68 -5.84
C ILE A 95 -8.37 6.96 -6.32
N ALA A 96 -7.61 7.94 -6.82
CA ALA A 96 -8.17 9.19 -7.34
C ALA A 96 -9.15 8.94 -8.50
N TRP A 97 -8.86 8.00 -9.41
CA TRP A 97 -9.81 7.64 -10.49
C TRP A 97 -11.09 7.02 -9.96
N ILE A 98 -11.01 6.18 -8.92
CA ILE A 98 -12.18 5.58 -8.27
C ILE A 98 -13.03 6.67 -7.60
N MET A 99 -12.39 7.60 -6.88
CA MET A 99 -13.06 8.71 -6.20
C MET A 99 -13.63 9.78 -7.15
N GLN A 100 -13.08 9.89 -8.37
CA GLN A 100 -13.61 10.79 -9.41
C GLN A 100 -15.04 10.41 -9.81
N ALA A 101 -15.43 9.14 -9.67
CA ALA A 101 -16.83 8.77 -9.74
C ALA A 101 -17.54 9.33 -8.49
N ARG A 102 -18.32 10.41 -8.67
CA ARG A 102 -18.99 11.15 -7.57
C ARG A 102 -19.69 10.26 -6.54
N ARG A 103 -20.17 9.09 -6.97
CA ARG A 103 -20.81 8.10 -6.11
C ARG A 103 -19.87 7.51 -5.04
N ASN A 104 -18.60 7.33 -5.35
CA ASN A 104 -17.57 6.76 -4.47
C ASN A 104 -16.85 7.82 -3.62
N ALA A 105 -17.24 9.10 -3.73
CA ALA A 105 -16.64 10.16 -2.91
C ALA A 105 -16.96 10.00 -1.42
N ARG A 106 -18.05 9.30 -1.11
CA ARG A 106 -18.45 8.95 0.26
C ARG A 106 -19.17 7.60 0.22
N ASP A 107 -18.81 6.71 1.13
CA ASP A 107 -19.49 5.42 1.27
C ASP A 107 -20.89 5.66 1.87
N TYR A 108 -21.91 5.42 1.08
CA TYR A 108 -23.32 5.51 1.50
C TYR A 108 -23.95 4.12 1.66
N GLU A 109 -23.22 3.08 1.28
CA GLU A 109 -23.67 1.71 1.21
C GLU A 109 -23.65 1.06 2.60
N ARG A 110 -24.75 0.38 2.95
CA ARG A 110 -24.83 -0.39 4.21
C ARG A 110 -24.07 -1.72 4.15
N LEU A 111 -23.91 -2.28 2.96
CA LEU A 111 -23.33 -3.60 2.72
C LEU A 111 -22.03 -3.47 1.93
N PRO A 112 -20.94 -4.15 2.34
CA PRO A 112 -19.65 -4.10 1.65
C PRO A 112 -19.74 -4.52 0.18
N GLN A 113 -20.63 -5.45 -0.14
CA GLN A 113 -20.83 -5.98 -1.49
C GLN A 113 -21.31 -4.91 -2.47
N HIS A 114 -22.10 -3.93 -2.00
CA HIS A 114 -22.53 -2.81 -2.85
C HIS A 114 -21.39 -1.84 -3.13
N SER A 115 -20.56 -1.54 -2.12
CA SER A 115 -19.37 -0.69 -2.30
C SER A 115 -18.39 -1.35 -3.27
N GLU A 116 -18.16 -2.67 -3.14
CA GLU A 116 -17.34 -3.44 -4.08
C GLU A 116 -17.86 -3.33 -5.52
N ALA A 117 -19.15 -3.54 -5.75
CA ALA A 117 -19.76 -3.43 -7.08
C ALA A 117 -19.58 -2.03 -7.70
N LEU A 118 -19.70 -0.96 -6.90
CA LEU A 118 -19.52 0.42 -7.37
C LEU A 118 -18.06 0.72 -7.72
N ILE A 119 -17.10 0.17 -6.97
CA ILE A 119 -15.67 0.26 -7.29
C ILE A 119 -15.39 -0.47 -8.61
N THR A 120 -15.92 -1.68 -8.80
CA THR A 120 -15.79 -2.44 -10.06
C THR A 120 -16.38 -1.65 -11.23
N TRP A 121 -17.56 -1.05 -11.05
CA TRP A 121 -18.20 -0.27 -12.11
C TRP A 121 -17.39 0.98 -12.50
N ALA A 122 -16.79 1.67 -11.52
CA ALA A 122 -15.89 2.79 -11.77
C ALA A 122 -14.64 2.35 -12.57
N ALA A 123 -14.04 1.20 -12.22
CA ALA A 123 -12.90 0.65 -12.93
C ALA A 123 -13.25 0.25 -14.38
N ILE A 124 -14.40 -0.40 -14.60
CA ILE A 124 -14.89 -0.75 -15.95
C ILE A 124 -15.05 0.52 -16.79
N THR A 125 -15.74 1.54 -16.26
CA THR A 125 -15.96 2.81 -16.96
C THR A 125 -14.64 3.52 -17.31
N LEU A 126 -13.64 3.45 -16.44
CA LEU A 126 -12.31 3.99 -16.70
C LEU A 126 -11.61 3.23 -17.84
N MET A 127 -11.67 1.90 -17.82
CA MET A 127 -11.03 1.05 -18.82
C MET A 127 -11.70 1.18 -20.19
N THR A 128 -13.03 1.22 -20.26
CA THR A 128 -13.75 1.44 -21.53
C THR A 128 -13.39 2.79 -22.16
N ARG A 129 -13.33 3.86 -21.37
CA ARG A 129 -12.88 5.19 -21.84
C ARG A 129 -11.44 5.20 -22.35
N ARG A 130 -10.56 4.34 -21.82
CA ARG A 130 -9.17 4.24 -22.31
C ARG A 130 -9.09 3.52 -23.65
N LEU A 131 -9.91 2.49 -23.83
CA LEU A 131 -9.99 1.75 -25.09
C LEU A 131 -10.54 2.61 -26.23
N THR A 132 -11.53 3.47 -25.93
CA THR A 132 -12.18 4.33 -26.93
C THR A 132 -11.53 5.70 -27.09
N ARG A 133 -10.53 6.04 -26.27
CA ARG A 133 -9.78 7.29 -26.45
C ARG A 133 -9.03 7.17 -27.78
N PRO A 134 -9.31 8.03 -28.78
CA PRO A 134 -8.49 8.08 -29.98
C PRO A 134 -7.06 8.25 -29.50
N GLY A 135 -6.18 7.32 -29.88
CA GLY A 135 -4.77 7.35 -29.51
C GLY A 135 -4.29 8.76 -29.79
N GLY A 136 -3.99 9.52 -28.73
CA GLY A 136 -3.71 10.93 -28.85
C GLY A 136 -2.64 11.08 -29.92
N ALA A 137 -3.00 11.74 -31.02
CA ALA A 137 -2.03 12.31 -31.93
C ALA A 137 -0.97 12.94 -31.04
N VAL A 138 0.24 12.41 -31.16
CA VAL A 138 1.42 12.96 -30.51
C VAL A 138 1.62 14.32 -31.15
N ALA A 139 0.96 15.34 -30.58
CA ALA A 139 1.39 16.71 -30.73
C ALA A 139 2.75 16.78 -30.01
N ARG A 140 3.79 16.70 -30.83
CA ARG A 140 5.16 17.08 -30.49
C ARG A 140 5.20 18.56 -30.11
#